data_AF-A0A0F3IHP8-F1
#
_entry.id   AF-A0A0F3IHP8-F1
#
_cell.length_a   1.000
_cell.length_b   1.000
_cell.length_c   1.000
_cell.angle_alpha   90.00
_cell.angle_beta   90.00
_cell.angle_gamma   90.00
#
_symmetry.space_group_name_H-M   'P 1'
#
loop_
_entity.id
_entity.type
_entity.pdbx_description
1 polymer ?
#
loop_
_entity_poly.entity_id
_entity_poly.type
_entity_poly.pdbx_seq_one_letter_code
_entity_poly.pdbx_strand_id
1 'polypeptide(L)'
;MNEEQLETLCLNLVPRRRLDDRDELRKLLAERESGCIIFTTVQKFALLDSESNHPVLNSRHNIVVISDEAHRSQYGLKAVLTANGQYKFGYAKHMRDALPFVSFIGFTGTPISQEDKDTRAVFGGYVSIYDIQDAVDDCATVPIYYECRLAKLELNTAENEALSAQVDEVVEDNEKLAA
;
A
#
# COMPACT_ATOMS: atom_id res chain seq x y z
N MET A 1 -18.28 -36.77 4.48
CA MET A 1 -17.08 -35.94 4.35
C MET A 1 -17.19 -34.86 5.41
N ASN A 2 -16.35 -34.90 6.43
CA ASN A 2 -16.39 -33.96 7.57
C ASN A 2 -15.61 -32.68 7.24
N GLU A 3 -15.77 -31.64 8.06
CA GLU A 3 -15.19 -30.30 7.86
C GLU A 3 -13.65 -30.35 7.78
N GLU A 4 -13.02 -31.20 8.60
CA GLU A 4 -11.59 -31.51 8.54
C GLU A 4 -11.16 -32.15 7.20
N GLN A 5 -11.98 -33.05 6.65
CA GLN A 5 -11.72 -33.65 5.33
C GLN A 5 -11.93 -32.63 4.20
N LEU A 6 -12.88 -31.70 4.33
CA LEU A 6 -13.09 -30.61 3.39
C LEU A 6 -11.93 -29.60 3.41
N GLU A 7 -11.45 -29.22 4.59
CA GLU A 7 -10.25 -28.39 4.73
C GLU A 7 -9.02 -29.08 4.15
N THR A 8 -8.80 -30.36 4.48
CA THR A 8 -7.68 -31.16 3.97
C THR A 8 -7.75 -31.32 2.44
N LEU A 9 -8.95 -31.49 1.87
CA LEU A 9 -9.16 -31.58 0.43
C LEU A 9 -8.85 -30.21 -0.24
N CYS A 10 -9.37 -29.10 0.29
CA CYS A 10 -9.10 -27.74 -0.20
C CYS A 10 -7.65 -27.27 0.00
N LEU A 11 -6.95 -27.79 1.02
CA LEU A 11 -5.53 -27.54 1.28
C LEU A 11 -4.63 -28.29 0.30
N ASN A 12 -5.01 -29.50 -0.12
CA ASN A 12 -4.20 -30.37 -0.97
C ASN A 12 -4.53 -30.31 -2.47
N LEU A 13 -5.65 -29.71 -2.86
CA LEU A 13 -6.08 -29.60 -4.27
C LEU A 13 -5.25 -28.62 -5.10
N VAL A 14 -4.61 -27.63 -4.47
CA VAL A 14 -3.85 -26.60 -5.18
C VAL A 14 -2.54 -26.31 -4.44
N PRO A 15 -1.36 -26.52 -5.05
CA PRO A 15 -0.09 -26.21 -4.40
C PRO A 15 -0.03 -24.72 -4.02
N ARG A 16 0.06 -24.45 -2.72
CA ARG A 16 0.23 -23.11 -2.15
C ARG A 16 1.72 -22.83 -2.00
N ARG A 17 2.19 -21.71 -2.54
CA ARG A 17 3.57 -21.26 -2.35
C ARG A 17 3.56 -19.83 -1.85
N ARG A 18 4.12 -19.65 -0.66
CA ARG A 18 4.60 -18.35 -0.20
C ARG A 18 5.97 -18.16 -0.81
N LEU A 19 6.15 -17.06 -1.51
CA LEU A 19 7.42 -16.73 -2.13
C LEU A 19 8.16 -15.79 -1.22
N ASP A 20 9.47 -15.92 -1.14
CA ASP A 20 10.34 -15.03 -0.37
C ASP A 20 11.15 -14.12 -1.29
N ASP A 21 11.45 -14.56 -2.52
CA ASP A 21 12.28 -13.83 -3.47
C ASP A 21 11.54 -13.38 -4.75
N ARG A 22 12.10 -12.37 -5.43
CA ARG A 22 11.60 -11.78 -6.67
C ARG A 22 11.83 -12.68 -7.87
N ASP A 23 12.97 -13.34 -7.96
CA ASP A 23 13.29 -14.22 -9.10
C ASP A 23 12.41 -15.48 -9.07
N GLU A 24 12.10 -15.97 -7.88
CA GLU A 24 11.17 -17.09 -7.70
C GLU A 24 9.75 -16.76 -8.20
N LEU A 25 9.26 -15.55 -7.90
CA LEU A 25 7.97 -15.07 -8.43
C LEU A 25 7.96 -15.00 -9.95
N ARG A 26 9.01 -14.43 -10.55
CA ARG A 26 9.14 -14.33 -12.00
C ARG A 26 9.16 -15.69 -12.66
N LYS A 27 9.94 -16.61 -12.10
CA LYS A 27 10.04 -17.99 -12.57
C LYS A 27 8.69 -18.71 -12.51
N LEU A 28 7.97 -18.60 -11.38
CA LEU A 28 6.68 -19.28 -11.24
C LEU A 28 5.59 -18.74 -12.16
N LEU A 29 5.56 -17.42 -12.36
CA LEU A 29 4.62 -16.80 -13.29
C LEU A 29 4.95 -17.16 -14.74
N ALA A 30 6.23 -17.34 -15.09
CA ALA A 30 6.66 -17.73 -16.43
C ALA A 30 6.49 -19.23 -16.73
N GLU A 31 6.80 -20.12 -15.77
CA GLU A 31 6.90 -21.56 -16.01
C GLU A 31 5.57 -22.31 -15.98
N ARG A 32 4.59 -21.86 -15.20
CA ARG A 32 3.41 -22.70 -14.91
C ARG A 32 2.26 -22.45 -15.86
N GLU A 33 1.61 -23.52 -16.31
CA GLU A 33 0.47 -23.45 -17.24
C GLU A 33 -0.89 -23.20 -16.58
N SER A 34 -1.14 -23.73 -15.39
CA SER A 34 -2.35 -23.49 -14.59
C SER A 34 -2.24 -24.11 -13.19
N GLY A 35 -3.18 -23.77 -12.29
CA GLY A 35 -3.44 -24.55 -11.08
C GLY A 35 -2.53 -24.27 -9.88
N CYS A 36 -2.18 -23.02 -9.58
CA CYS A 36 -1.52 -22.67 -8.31
C CYS A 36 -2.04 -21.37 -7.69
N ILE A 37 -2.09 -21.33 -6.36
CA ILE A 37 -2.36 -20.11 -5.59
C ILE A 37 -1.00 -19.59 -5.11
N ILE A 38 -0.69 -18.35 -5.48
CA ILE A 38 0.57 -17.69 -5.15
C ILE A 38 0.28 -16.59 -4.14
N PHE A 39 0.93 -16.67 -2.98
CA PHE A 39 0.92 -15.59 -2.01
C PHE A 39 2.21 -14.79 -2.14
N THR A 40 2.08 -13.52 -2.48
CA THR A 40 3.19 -12.60 -2.67
C THR A 40 2.79 -11.20 -2.25
N THR A 41 3.79 -10.33 -2.09
CA THR A 41 3.58 -8.91 -1.81
C THR A 41 3.80 -8.10 -3.09
N VAL A 42 3.13 -6.95 -3.21
CA VAL A 42 3.19 -6.07 -4.40
C VAL A 42 4.64 -5.63 -4.71
N GLN A 43 5.47 -5.47 -3.68
CA GLN A 43 6.85 -4.98 -3.83
C GLN A 43 7.73 -5.95 -4.63
N LYS A 44 7.34 -7.22 -4.75
CA LYS A 44 8.12 -8.20 -5.55
C LYS A 44 8.01 -8.00 -7.05
N PHE A 45 7.02 -7.21 -7.50
CA PHE A 45 6.91 -6.71 -8.86
C PHE A 45 7.77 -5.46 -9.11
N ALA A 46 8.66 -5.08 -8.19
CA ALA A 46 9.66 -4.04 -8.48
C ALA A 46 10.51 -4.41 -9.72
N LEU A 47 11.15 -3.41 -10.33
CA LEU A 47 12.14 -3.60 -11.39
C LEU A 47 13.45 -4.14 -10.82
N LEU A 48 14.14 -5.00 -11.57
CA LEU A 48 15.53 -5.35 -11.22
C LEU A 48 16.44 -4.18 -11.61
N ASP A 49 17.62 -4.07 -10.99
CA ASP A 49 18.52 -2.93 -11.19
C ASP A 49 18.95 -2.73 -12.66
N SER A 50 18.85 -3.77 -13.47
CA SER A 50 19.16 -3.77 -14.91
C SER A 50 17.98 -3.39 -15.82
N GLU A 51 16.78 -3.19 -15.28
CA GLU A 51 15.55 -3.04 -16.06
C GLU A 51 14.96 -1.63 -15.97
N SER A 52 14.64 -1.04 -17.13
CA SER A 52 13.92 0.23 -17.19
C SER A 52 12.40 0.06 -17.21
N ASN A 53 11.90 -1.11 -17.62
CA ASN A 53 10.48 -1.47 -17.67
C ASN A 53 10.29 -2.92 -17.24
N HIS A 54 9.12 -3.26 -16.70
CA HIS A 54 8.86 -4.62 -16.23
C HIS A 54 8.57 -5.52 -17.44
N PRO A 55 9.25 -6.67 -17.59
CA PRO A 55 8.94 -7.61 -18.67
C PRO A 55 7.56 -8.24 -18.46
N VAL A 56 6.88 -8.59 -19.56
CA VAL A 56 5.66 -9.41 -19.49
C VAL A 56 6.05 -10.79 -19.00
N LEU A 57 5.57 -11.18 -17.82
CA LEU A 57 5.85 -12.49 -17.23
C LEU A 57 4.84 -13.54 -17.70
N ASN A 58 3.57 -13.14 -17.85
CA ASN A 58 2.53 -14.03 -18.29
C ASN A 58 1.40 -13.25 -19.01
N SER A 59 1.05 -13.68 -20.21
CA SER A 59 0.01 -13.07 -21.06
C SER A 59 -1.32 -13.82 -21.05
N ARG A 60 -1.52 -14.76 -20.11
CA ARG A 60 -2.79 -15.48 -20.03
C ARG A 60 -3.91 -14.61 -19.44
N HIS A 61 -5.12 -14.93 -19.86
CA HIS A 61 -6.37 -14.28 -19.43
C HIS A 61 -7.05 -15.01 -18.26
N ASN A 62 -6.59 -16.21 -17.89
CA ASN A 62 -7.18 -17.06 -16.84
C ASN A 62 -6.49 -16.91 -15.47
N ILE A 63 -5.84 -15.77 -15.23
CA ILE A 63 -5.25 -15.43 -13.93
C ILE A 63 -6.18 -14.44 -13.25
N VAL A 64 -6.39 -14.64 -11.95
CA VAL A 64 -7.12 -13.70 -11.08
C VAL A 64 -6.15 -13.24 -10.01
N VAL A 65 -6.01 -11.92 -9.89
CA VAL A 65 -5.22 -11.28 -8.83
C VAL A 65 -6.19 -10.74 -7.79
N ILE A 66 -6.00 -11.18 -6.54
CA ILE A 66 -6.73 -10.68 -5.39
C ILE A 66 -5.77 -9.84 -4.56
N SER A 67 -6.12 -8.58 -4.35
CA SER A 67 -5.35 -7.65 -3.55
C SER A 67 -6.10 -7.30 -2.26
N ASP A 68 -5.41 -7.42 -1.14
CA ASP A 68 -5.84 -6.80 0.11
C ASP A 68 -5.33 -5.36 0.20
N GLU A 69 -6.08 -4.51 0.90
CA GLU A 69 -5.89 -3.06 1.01
C GLU A 69 -5.49 -2.38 -0.30
N ALA A 70 -6.35 -2.56 -1.31
CA ALA A 70 -6.24 -2.01 -2.66
C ALA A 70 -6.45 -0.48 -2.72
N HIS A 71 -5.79 0.25 -1.81
CA HIS A 71 -5.94 1.70 -1.64
C HIS A 71 -4.61 2.39 -1.29
N ARG A 72 -3.54 1.66 -0.94
CA ARG A 72 -2.31 2.33 -0.51
C ARG A 72 -1.59 3.01 -1.67
N SER A 73 -0.98 4.17 -1.41
CA SER A 73 -0.08 4.94 -2.30
C SER A 73 1.06 4.13 -2.94
N GLN A 74 1.24 2.88 -2.53
CA GLN A 74 2.08 1.87 -3.17
C GLN A 74 1.60 1.49 -4.58
N TYR A 75 0.34 1.77 -4.91
CA TYR A 75 -0.29 1.47 -6.19
C TYR A 75 -0.32 2.64 -7.19
N GLY A 76 0.38 3.76 -6.90
CA GLY A 76 0.39 4.93 -7.79
C GLY A 76 0.80 4.58 -9.22
N LEU A 77 -0.09 4.79 -10.18
CA LEU A 77 0.21 4.68 -11.61
C LEU A 77 1.04 5.87 -12.12
N LYS A 78 1.08 6.95 -11.32
CA LYS A 78 1.81 8.18 -11.63
C LYS A 78 3.31 7.99 -11.46
N ALA A 79 4.04 8.47 -12.47
CA ALA A 79 5.48 8.53 -12.44
C ALA A 79 5.94 9.67 -11.52
N VAL A 80 6.77 9.36 -10.52
CA VAL A 80 7.49 10.36 -9.73
C VAL A 80 8.82 10.63 -10.43
N LEU A 81 9.08 11.88 -10.81
CA LEU A 81 10.38 12.27 -11.32
C LEU A 81 11.39 12.23 -10.18
N THR A 82 12.38 11.37 -10.29
CA THR A 82 13.48 11.28 -9.34
C THR A 82 14.49 12.39 -9.58
N ALA A 83 15.31 12.71 -8.57
CA ALA A 83 16.37 13.72 -8.67
C ALA A 83 17.37 13.46 -9.82
N ASN A 84 17.44 12.21 -10.30
CA ASN A 84 18.29 11.78 -11.40
C ASN A 84 17.61 11.91 -12.78
N GLY A 85 16.44 12.56 -12.86
CA GLY A 85 15.67 12.74 -14.10
C GLY A 85 14.94 11.49 -14.59
N GLN A 86 14.90 10.41 -13.80
CA GLN A 86 14.21 9.17 -14.17
C GLN A 86 12.80 9.13 -13.58
N TYR A 87 11.85 8.65 -14.38
CA TYR A 87 10.47 8.42 -13.97
C TYR A 87 10.34 7.11 -13.18
N LYS A 88 9.95 7.19 -11.91
CA LYS A 88 9.68 6.03 -11.05
C LYS A 88 8.18 5.79 -10.99
N PHE A 89 7.73 4.63 -11.45
CA PHE A 89 6.32 4.21 -11.37
C PHE A 89 6.06 3.41 -10.09
N GLY A 90 4.80 3.37 -9.64
CA GLY A 90 4.39 2.52 -8.52
C GLY A 90 4.29 1.04 -8.91
N TYR A 91 4.24 0.18 -7.89
CA TYR A 91 4.28 -1.27 -8.07
C TYR A 91 3.04 -1.83 -8.80
N ALA A 92 1.89 -1.14 -8.71
CA ALA A 92 0.69 -1.49 -9.49
C ALA A 92 0.96 -1.52 -10.98
N LYS A 93 1.69 -0.52 -11.48
CA LYS A 93 2.00 -0.41 -12.90
C LYS A 93 2.86 -1.59 -13.33
N HIS A 94 3.91 -1.87 -12.58
CA HIS A 94 4.80 -3.00 -12.89
C HIS A 94 4.06 -4.34 -12.84
N MET A 95 3.13 -4.52 -11.91
CA MET A 95 2.27 -5.71 -11.86
C MET A 95 1.39 -5.83 -13.10
N ARG A 96 0.79 -4.73 -13.58
CA ARG A 96 0.01 -4.73 -14.82
C ARG A 96 0.86 -4.94 -16.07
N ASP A 97 2.04 -4.34 -16.14
CA ASP A 97 2.99 -4.54 -17.22
C ASP A 97 3.44 -6.01 -17.25
N ALA A 98 3.62 -6.64 -16.09
CA ALA A 98 3.93 -8.06 -15.96
C ALA A 98 2.78 -9.00 -16.40
N LEU A 99 1.54 -8.57 -16.16
CA LEU A 99 0.31 -9.37 -16.26
C LEU A 99 -0.82 -8.59 -16.99
N PRO A 100 -0.69 -8.37 -18.31
CA PRO A 100 -1.53 -7.42 -19.05
C PRO A 100 -3.01 -7.82 -19.21
N PHE A 101 -3.33 -9.11 -19.18
CA PHE A 101 -4.68 -9.63 -19.49
C PHE A 101 -5.42 -10.19 -18.27
N VAL A 102 -4.94 -9.87 -17.07
CA VAL A 102 -5.38 -10.49 -15.82
C VAL A 102 -6.55 -9.72 -15.20
N SER A 103 -7.45 -10.46 -14.54
CA SER A 103 -8.56 -9.87 -13.80
C SER A 103 -8.13 -9.48 -12.39
N PHE A 104 -8.42 -8.26 -11.97
CA PHE A 104 -8.06 -7.73 -10.64
C PHE A 104 -9.28 -7.60 -9.76
N ILE A 105 -9.19 -8.10 -8.52
CA ILE A 105 -10.18 -7.93 -7.45
C ILE A 105 -9.44 -7.32 -6.26
N GLY A 106 -9.95 -6.19 -5.77
CA GLY A 106 -9.36 -5.48 -4.64
C GLY A 106 -10.33 -5.40 -3.47
N PHE A 107 -9.86 -5.68 -2.27
CA PHE A 107 -10.55 -5.42 -1.02
C PHE A 107 -9.91 -4.20 -0.35
N THR A 108 -10.73 -3.34 0.27
CA THR A 108 -10.20 -2.24 1.07
C THR A 108 -11.20 -1.79 2.13
N GLY A 109 -10.71 -1.51 3.34
CA GLY A 109 -11.51 -0.89 4.41
C GLY A 109 -11.57 0.64 4.32
N THR A 110 -10.64 1.25 3.59
CA THR A 110 -10.57 2.71 3.42
C THR A 110 -10.47 3.06 1.93
N PRO A 111 -11.60 3.02 1.20
CA PRO A 111 -11.63 3.47 -0.19
C PRO A 111 -11.31 4.96 -0.22
N ILE A 112 -10.03 5.31 -0.42
CA ILE A 112 -9.54 6.69 -0.26
C ILE A 112 -10.36 7.69 -1.06
N SER A 113 -10.66 8.80 -0.39
CA SER A 113 -11.54 9.86 -0.81
C SER A 113 -10.98 10.67 -1.97
N GLN A 114 -11.79 10.77 -3.04
CA GLN A 114 -11.84 11.81 -4.09
C GLN A 114 -10.58 12.18 -4.90
N GLU A 115 -9.35 11.95 -4.44
CA GLU A 115 -8.14 12.42 -5.12
C GLU A 115 -7.44 11.37 -5.98
N ASP A 116 -7.76 10.07 -5.81
CA ASP A 116 -7.05 9.02 -6.51
C ASP A 116 -7.91 8.31 -7.56
N LYS A 117 -7.92 8.89 -8.77
CA LYS A 117 -8.43 8.25 -9.99
C LYS A 117 -7.74 6.92 -10.29
N ASP A 118 -6.57 6.67 -9.68
CA ASP A 118 -5.69 5.55 -9.99
C ASP A 118 -6.26 4.22 -9.48
N THR A 119 -6.93 4.15 -8.32
CA THR A 119 -7.49 2.88 -7.80
C THR A 119 -8.62 2.33 -8.67
N ARG A 120 -9.55 3.17 -9.12
CA ARG A 120 -10.62 2.76 -10.04
C ARG A 120 -10.08 2.41 -11.43
N ALA A 121 -9.00 3.06 -11.86
CA ALA A 121 -8.31 2.69 -13.09
C ALA A 121 -7.65 1.29 -12.98
N VAL A 122 -7.26 0.88 -11.77
CA VAL A 122 -6.61 -0.42 -11.50
C VAL A 122 -7.61 -1.55 -11.23
N PHE A 123 -8.67 -1.30 -10.46
CA PHE A 123 -9.59 -2.36 -9.99
C PHE A 123 -11.01 -2.25 -10.55
N GLY A 124 -11.34 -1.16 -11.24
CA GLY A 124 -12.68 -0.93 -11.78
C GLY A 124 -13.64 -0.31 -10.76
N GLY A 125 -14.93 -0.54 -10.97
CA GLY A 125 -16.00 -0.05 -10.10
C GLY A 125 -16.19 -0.92 -8.85
N TYR A 126 -16.97 -0.41 -7.90
CA TYR A 126 -17.36 -1.19 -6.73
C TYR A 126 -18.35 -2.28 -7.12
N VAL A 127 -18.05 -3.52 -6.71
CA VAL A 127 -18.97 -4.67 -6.86
C VAL A 127 -19.92 -4.74 -5.66
N SER A 128 -19.39 -4.53 -4.45
CA SER A 128 -20.13 -4.49 -3.20
C SER A 128 -19.45 -3.52 -2.24
N ILE A 129 -20.23 -2.87 -1.38
CA ILE A 129 -19.74 -2.02 -0.31
C ILE A 129 -20.40 -2.55 0.97
N TYR A 130 -19.59 -2.82 1.98
CA TYR A 130 -20.02 -3.17 3.33
C TYR A 130 -19.37 -2.15 4.24
N ASP A 131 -20.18 -1.23 4.79
CA ASP A 131 -19.63 -0.11 5.53
C ASP A 131 -19.46 -0.45 7.02
N ILE A 132 -18.83 0.48 7.75
CA ILE A 132 -18.61 0.29 9.19
C ILE A 132 -19.92 0.33 9.99
N GLN A 133 -20.97 0.98 9.48
CA GLN A 133 -22.27 1.04 10.13
C GLN A 133 -22.96 -0.32 10.02
N ASP A 134 -23.00 -0.91 8.83
CA ASP A 134 -23.50 -2.28 8.58
C ASP A 134 -22.77 -3.28 9.48
N ALA A 135 -21.44 -3.15 9.59
CA ALA A 135 -20.61 -3.99 10.45
C ALA A 135 -20.92 -3.87 11.95
N VAL A 136 -21.36 -2.69 12.41
CA VAL A 136 -21.79 -2.47 13.79
C VAL A 136 -23.20 -3.02 14.00
N ASP A 137 -24.11 -2.77 13.07
CA ASP A 137 -25.51 -3.19 13.13
C ASP A 137 -25.63 -4.74 13.13
N ASP A 138 -24.81 -5.42 12.32
CA ASP A 138 -24.69 -6.88 12.29
C ASP A 138 -23.94 -7.46 13.49
N CYS A 139 -23.45 -6.62 14.40
CA CYS A 139 -22.62 -7.01 15.55
C CYS A 139 -21.31 -7.74 15.13
N ALA A 140 -20.85 -7.53 13.90
CA ALA A 140 -19.57 -8.03 13.41
C ALA A 140 -18.38 -7.23 13.98
N THR A 141 -18.62 -5.96 14.34
CA THR A 141 -17.66 -5.07 15.00
C THR A 141 -18.26 -4.39 16.22
N VAL A 142 -17.41 -3.88 17.11
CA VAL A 142 -17.84 -3.11 18.29
C VAL A 142 -17.90 -1.61 17.97
N PRO A 143 -18.85 -0.85 18.52
CA PRO A 143 -18.89 0.60 18.35
C PRO A 143 -17.61 1.29 18.86
N ILE A 144 -17.09 2.24 18.09
CA ILE A 144 -15.89 3.03 18.45
C ILE A 144 -16.33 4.40 18.95
N TYR A 145 -15.94 4.75 20.18
CA TYR A 145 -16.13 6.09 20.74
C TYR A 145 -14.80 6.82 20.77
N TYR A 146 -14.74 7.99 20.11
CA TYR A 146 -13.54 8.82 20.09
C TYR A 146 -13.68 9.98 21.07
N GLU A 147 -12.76 10.09 22.02
CA GLU A 147 -12.64 11.22 22.93
C GLU A 147 -11.37 12.01 22.59
N CYS A 148 -11.52 13.23 22.10
CA CYS A 148 -10.40 14.15 21.91
C CYS A 148 -9.85 14.57 23.28
N ARG A 149 -8.61 14.17 23.61
CA ARG A 149 -7.89 14.73 24.76
C ARG A 149 -6.98 15.86 24.33
N LEU A 150 -7.39 17.09 24.64
CA LEU A 150 -6.55 18.25 24.46
C LEU A 150 -5.71 18.46 25.72
N ALA A 151 -4.40 18.22 25.64
CA ALA A 151 -3.48 18.66 26.68
C ALA A 151 -3.44 20.19 26.65
N LYS A 152 -3.87 20.84 27.73
CA LYS A 152 -3.66 22.27 27.92
C LYS A 152 -2.17 22.49 28.19
N LEU A 153 -1.43 22.87 27.16
CA LEU A 153 -0.06 23.36 27.29
C LEU A 153 -0.15 24.81 27.74
N GLU A 154 0.12 25.05 29.01
CA GLU A 154 0.35 26.41 29.52
C GLU A 154 1.84 26.71 29.42
N LEU A 155 2.19 27.78 28.72
CA LEU A 155 3.57 28.24 28.64
C LEU A 155 3.94 28.85 30.00
N ASN A 156 5.06 28.42 30.55
CA ASN A 156 5.62 29.04 31.75
C ASN A 156 6.12 30.45 31.38
N THR A 157 5.35 31.46 31.76
CA THR A 157 5.64 32.86 31.41
C THR A 157 6.99 33.32 31.93
N ALA A 158 7.41 32.84 33.11
CA ALA A 158 8.70 33.20 33.69
C ALA A 158 9.88 32.62 32.90
N GLU A 159 9.77 31.37 32.43
CA GLU A 159 10.80 30.75 31.58
C GLU A 159 10.83 31.38 30.18
N ASN A 160 9.67 31.76 29.64
CA ASN A 160 9.60 32.46 28.36
C ASN A 160 10.21 33.87 28.40
N GLU A 161 9.99 34.62 29.48
CA GLU A 161 10.60 35.93 29.68
C GLU A 161 12.13 35.79 29.82
N ALA A 162 12.59 34.82 30.60
CA ALA A 162 14.02 34.53 30.75
C ALA A 162 14.67 34.06 29.43
N LEU A 163 13.97 33.28 28.62
CA LEU A 163 14.43 32.87 27.30
C LEU A 163 14.46 34.05 26.32
N SER A 164 13.45 34.92 26.37
CA SER A 164 13.39 36.12 25.51
C SER A 164 14.58 37.05 25.80
N ALA A 165 14.90 37.28 27.08
CA ALA A 165 16.05 38.09 27.47
C ALA A 165 17.39 37.49 26.99
N GLN A 166 17.55 36.16 27.06
CA GLN A 166 18.74 35.48 26.52
C GLN A 166 18.85 35.59 25.00
N VAL A 167 17.72 35.55 24.30
CA VAL A 167 17.68 35.75 22.84
C VAL A 167 18.10 37.18 22.49
N ASP A 168 17.58 38.18 23.20
CA ASP A 168 17.91 39.58 22.99
C ASP A 168 19.42 39.84 23.21
N GLU A 169 20.01 39.26 24.25
CA GLU A 169 21.46 39.36 24.53
C GLU A 169 22.32 38.77 23.39
N VAL A 170 21.96 37.58 22.89
CA VAL A 170 22.67 36.93 21.78
C VAL A 170 22.52 37.70 20.46
N VAL A 171 21.37 38.35 20.24
CA VAL A 171 21.14 39.20 19.07
C VAL A 171 22.01 40.46 19.16
N GLU A 172 22.04 41.14 20.31
CA GLU A 172 22.89 42.31 20.52
C GLU A 172 24.38 42.01 20.36
N ASP A 173 24.83 40.85 20.84
CA ASP A 173 26.22 40.43 20.69
C ASP A 173 26.58 40.06 19.24
N ASN A 174 25.67 39.47 18.48
CA ASN A 174 25.87 39.24 17.04
C ASN A 174 25.92 40.54 16.24
N GLU A 175 25.12 41.54 16.58
CA GLU A 175 25.16 42.86 15.92
C GLU A 175 26.48 43.59 16.22
N LYS A 176 27.05 43.44 17.42
CA LYS A 176 28.37 43.98 17.77
C LYS A 176 29.53 43.25 17.09
N LEU A 177 29.37 41.97 16.75
CA LEU A 177 30.36 41.17 16.00
C LEU A 177 30.31 41.43 14.49
N ALA A 178 29.19 41.96 13.98
CA ALA A 178 28.96 42.27 12.57
C ALA A 178 29.23 43.74 12.18
N ALA A 179 29.57 44.60 13.15
CA ALA A 179 29.93 46.02 12.98
C ALA A 179 31.44 46.25 13.11
#